data_AF-A0A8J4D670-F1
#
_entry.id   AF-A0A8J4D670-F1
#
_cell.length_a   1.000
_cell.length_b   1.000
_cell.length_c   1.000
_cell.angle_alpha   90.00
_cell.angle_beta   90.00
_cell.angle_gamma   90.00
#
_symmetry.space_group_name_H-M   'P 1'
#
loop_
_entity.id
_entity.type
_entity.pdbx_description
1 polymer ?
#
loop_
_entity_poly.entity_id
_entity_poly.type
_entity_poly.pdbx_seq_one_letter_code
_entity_poly.pdbx_strand_id
1 'polypeptide(L)'
;MVVGASERVPKRISLQGKLKYKDARVRDIWTLVQSGTGVVYKLPAQPLDLTGYPIPATNIVTLDCTPDSEMGTGCTNISRAQVSPAAGPVARVNIDITLRLLVMVVSYTASSSCGDRASADVADVRDAYTNELGYMNFLRNCSYGQATYSNVTVISTPVPCTRSLELCDEENIAFTARMSATIMYGSAFVSSYSRYTYVVPYGLLSTCGWVGLAELPGTQTWYTPDGDGIFNKGTVLQESLHNFGLYHAWRNGTEYQDNSTSMGWGNSCPSAPELWRLGWASPLAQLNSSTLPPKTFKTYTLPATYATSQGNMLRIQPDWLSKRNYTKNLYLALRMQGGGDRDLLDEFDGKVSVHEVNKTIDNVMTAVDPRFSLYGTINASTSLDMPSYKLRVISSALVSSAITVQICRYERLPKECVDAS
;
A
#
# COMPACT_ATOMS: atom_id res chain seq x y z
N MET A 1 8.25 60.27 1.16
CA MET A 1 8.15 59.44 -0.06
C MET A 1 8.29 57.99 0.36
N VAL A 2 7.17 57.27 0.48
CA VAL A 2 7.19 55.82 0.70
C VAL A 2 7.28 55.20 -0.70
N VAL A 3 8.45 54.66 -1.04
CA VAL A 3 8.63 53.92 -2.30
C VAL A 3 7.86 52.61 -2.12
N GLY A 4 6.72 52.50 -2.79
CA GLY A 4 5.90 51.30 -2.78
C GLY A 4 6.72 50.13 -3.32
N ALA A 5 6.95 49.12 -2.48
CA ALA A 5 7.50 47.86 -2.93
C ALA A 5 6.51 47.25 -3.92
N SER A 6 6.88 47.23 -5.20
CA SER A 6 6.15 46.48 -6.23
C SER A 6 6.20 45.00 -5.83
N GLU A 7 5.07 44.48 -5.37
CA GLU A 7 4.87 43.06 -5.13
C GLU A 7 5.11 42.32 -6.46
N ARG A 8 6.28 41.69 -6.59
CA ARG A 8 6.55 40.82 -7.73
C ARG A 8 5.65 39.60 -7.59
N VAL A 9 4.59 39.55 -8.41
CA VAL A 9 3.77 38.35 -8.56
C VAL A 9 4.69 37.21 -9.02
N PRO A 10 4.82 36.11 -8.25
CA PRO A 10 5.69 35.00 -8.62
C PRO A 10 5.30 34.46 -10.01
N LYS A 11 6.28 34.36 -10.90
CA LYS A 11 6.05 33.86 -12.26
C LYS A 11 5.68 32.38 -12.19
N ARG A 12 4.50 32.02 -12.71
CA ARG A 12 4.08 30.63 -12.85
C ARG A 12 4.95 29.91 -13.88
N ILE A 13 5.30 28.67 -13.57
CA ILE A 13 6.00 27.77 -14.49
C ILE A 13 5.07 26.63 -14.90
N SER A 14 5.10 26.26 -16.17
CA SER A 14 4.36 25.08 -16.66
C SER A 14 5.26 23.86 -16.54
N LEU A 15 4.76 22.84 -15.86
CA LEU A 15 5.46 21.58 -15.62
C LEU A 15 4.70 20.46 -16.33
N GLN A 16 5.43 19.54 -16.94
CA GLN A 16 4.90 18.26 -17.40
C GLN A 16 5.74 17.15 -16.79
N GLY A 17 5.10 16.16 -16.20
CA GLY A 17 5.82 15.09 -15.52
C GLY A 17 4.95 13.96 -15.03
N LYS A 18 5.57 12.94 -14.44
CA LYS A 18 4.87 11.83 -13.80
C LYS A 18 4.52 12.21 -12.37
N LEU A 19 3.23 12.16 -12.05
CA LEU A 19 2.73 12.39 -10.70
C LEU A 19 3.11 11.20 -9.80
N LYS A 20 3.63 11.49 -8.62
CA LYS A 20 3.95 10.52 -7.58
C LYS A 20 3.25 10.91 -6.29
N TYR A 21 2.83 9.89 -5.56
CA TYR A 21 2.29 10.02 -4.22
C TYR A 21 3.16 9.19 -3.27
N LYS A 22 3.38 9.71 -2.07
CA LYS A 22 3.92 8.96 -0.96
C LYS A 22 3.04 9.23 0.24
N ASP A 23 2.70 8.17 0.94
CA ASP A 23 1.86 8.23 2.12
C ASP A 23 2.78 8.14 3.35
N ALA A 24 2.92 9.25 4.08
CA ALA A 24 3.89 9.37 5.17
C ALA A 24 3.27 9.30 6.56
N ARG A 25 2.04 8.77 6.73
CA ARG A 25 1.24 8.72 7.98
C ARG A 25 0.85 10.07 8.57
N VAL A 26 1.78 11.01 8.64
CA VAL A 26 1.62 12.36 9.20
C VAL A 26 1.35 13.41 8.13
N ARG A 27 1.64 13.09 6.86
CA ARG A 27 1.37 13.97 5.71
C ARG A 27 1.27 13.19 4.40
N ASP A 28 0.43 13.69 3.51
CA ASP A 28 0.43 13.30 2.11
C ASP A 28 1.55 14.03 1.37
N ILE A 29 2.40 13.30 0.64
CA ILE A 29 3.47 13.90 -0.16
C ILE A 29 3.17 13.69 -1.63
N TRP A 30 2.78 14.77 -2.31
CA TRP A 30 2.60 14.77 -3.75
C TRP A 30 3.80 15.39 -4.43
N THR A 31 4.36 14.69 -5.42
CA THR A 31 5.47 15.20 -6.22
C THR A 31 5.22 15.01 -7.70
N LEU A 32 5.80 15.88 -8.52
CA LEU A 32 5.82 15.75 -9.97
C LEU A 32 7.27 15.54 -10.42
N VAL A 33 7.56 14.38 -11.01
CA VAL A 33 8.86 14.12 -11.64
C VAL A 33 8.80 14.62 -13.07
N GLN A 34 9.44 15.75 -13.33
CA GLN A 34 9.40 16.43 -14.63
C GLN A 34 9.93 15.54 -15.74
N SER A 35 9.17 15.44 -16.83
CA SER A 35 9.56 14.71 -18.03
C SER A 35 10.80 15.34 -18.67
N GLY A 36 11.77 14.51 -19.05
CA GLY A 36 13.01 14.94 -19.70
C GLY A 36 14.15 15.28 -18.74
N THR A 37 13.89 16.05 -17.68
CA THR A 37 14.93 16.46 -16.71
C THR A 37 15.03 15.54 -15.49
N GLY A 38 13.92 14.89 -15.11
CA GLY A 38 13.83 14.09 -13.88
C GLY A 38 13.78 14.93 -12.60
N VAL A 39 13.73 16.26 -12.69
CA VAL A 39 13.62 17.15 -11.52
C VAL A 39 12.31 16.87 -10.79
N VAL A 40 12.38 16.75 -9.47
CA VAL A 40 11.21 16.45 -8.63
C VAL A 40 10.68 17.74 -8.02
N TYR A 41 9.43 18.07 -8.33
CA TYR A 41 8.72 19.21 -7.75
C TYR A 41 7.78 18.76 -6.63
N LYS A 42 7.86 19.39 -5.44
CA LYS A 42 6.94 19.15 -4.32
C LYS A 42 5.65 19.94 -4.54
N LEU A 43 4.51 19.26 -4.47
CA LEU A 43 3.19 19.86 -4.69
C LEU A 43 2.50 20.10 -3.34
N PRO A 44 1.66 21.14 -3.22
CA PRO A 44 1.00 21.46 -1.96
C PRO A 44 -0.17 20.50 -1.63
N ALA A 45 -0.71 19.82 -2.65
CA ALA A 45 -1.82 18.87 -2.52
C ALA A 45 -1.90 17.96 -3.78
N GLN A 46 -2.80 16.98 -3.74
CA GLN A 46 -3.17 16.20 -4.91
C GLN A 46 -3.73 17.11 -6.03
N PRO A 47 -3.18 17.07 -7.26
CA PRO A 47 -3.76 17.80 -8.38
C PRO A 47 -5.18 17.33 -8.69
N LEU A 48 -6.08 18.28 -8.96
CA LEU A 48 -7.41 18.03 -9.48
C LEU A 48 -7.43 18.32 -10.98
N ASP A 49 -8.14 17.51 -11.76
CA ASP A 49 -8.36 17.80 -13.18
C ASP A 49 -9.32 18.99 -13.36
N LEU A 50 -9.60 19.33 -14.62
CA LEU A 50 -10.47 20.45 -14.97
C LEU A 50 -11.93 20.28 -14.51
N THR A 51 -12.35 19.06 -14.18
CA THR A 51 -13.70 18.74 -13.69
C THR A 51 -13.74 18.62 -12.16
N GLY A 52 -12.60 18.84 -11.49
CA GLY A 52 -12.48 18.80 -10.03
C GLY A 52 -12.27 17.41 -9.46
N TYR A 53 -12.03 16.39 -10.29
CA TYR A 53 -11.71 15.05 -9.82
C TYR A 53 -10.22 14.91 -9.50
N PRO A 54 -9.85 14.19 -8.43
CA PRO A 54 -8.45 13.96 -8.10
C PRO A 54 -7.73 13.15 -9.18
N ILE A 55 -6.57 13.62 -9.60
CA ILE A 55 -5.73 12.91 -10.56
C ILE A 55 -4.94 11.83 -9.81
N PRO A 56 -5.07 10.54 -10.18
CA PRO A 56 -4.31 9.48 -9.53
C PRO A 56 -2.81 9.62 -9.75
N ALA A 57 -2.02 9.12 -8.79
CA ALA A 57 -0.58 8.94 -8.99
C ALA A 57 -0.28 8.09 -10.23
N THR A 58 0.94 8.18 -10.75
CA THR A 58 1.47 7.61 -12.00
C THR A 58 1.03 8.24 -13.31
N ASN A 59 -0.05 9.03 -13.31
CA ASN A 59 -0.45 9.77 -14.50
C ASN A 59 0.65 10.76 -14.92
N ILE A 60 0.81 10.93 -16.23
CA ILE A 60 1.56 12.06 -16.75
C ILE A 60 0.64 13.26 -16.72
N VAL A 61 1.05 14.31 -16.01
CA VAL A 61 0.24 15.50 -15.79
C VAL A 61 0.99 16.71 -16.31
N THR A 62 0.28 17.59 -17.00
CA THR A 62 0.72 18.97 -17.23
C THR A 62 0.01 19.86 -16.24
N LEU A 63 0.73 20.66 -15.47
CA LEU A 63 0.17 21.61 -14.49
C LEU A 63 0.99 22.90 -14.46
N ASP A 64 0.38 23.98 -13.97
CA ASP A 64 1.15 25.15 -13.56
C ASP A 64 1.53 25.04 -12.09
N CYS A 65 2.77 25.38 -11.79
CA CYS A 65 3.29 25.55 -10.45
C CYS A 65 3.61 27.03 -10.19
N THR A 66 3.21 27.54 -9.04
CA THR A 66 3.75 28.78 -8.47
C THR A 66 4.88 28.38 -7.52
N PRO A 67 6.16 28.63 -7.89
CA PRO A 67 7.29 28.22 -7.04
C PRO A 67 7.28 28.92 -5.68
N ASP A 68 7.82 28.27 -4.65
CA ASP A 68 8.07 28.86 -3.33
C ASP A 68 9.19 29.91 -3.36
N SER A 69 10.06 29.84 -4.37
CA SER A 69 11.19 30.71 -4.61
C SER A 69 11.61 30.62 -6.09
N GLU A 70 12.36 31.60 -6.60
CA GLU A 70 12.73 31.66 -8.03
C GLU A 70 13.50 30.42 -8.54
N MET A 71 14.16 29.68 -7.65
CA MET A 71 14.90 28.44 -7.98
C MET A 71 14.38 27.21 -7.22
N GLY A 72 13.26 27.36 -6.52
CA GLY A 72 12.72 26.29 -5.68
C GLY A 72 12.03 25.21 -6.49
N THR A 73 12.15 23.97 -6.01
CA THR A 73 11.35 22.85 -6.49
C THR A 73 10.06 22.67 -5.70
N GLY A 74 9.79 23.52 -4.70
CA GLY A 74 8.51 23.55 -4.00
C GLY A 74 7.48 24.41 -4.72
N CYS A 75 6.25 23.90 -4.84
CA CYS A 75 5.11 24.66 -5.33
C CYS A 75 4.25 25.12 -4.14
N THR A 76 3.97 26.42 -4.06
CA THR A 76 3.02 26.99 -3.09
C THR A 76 1.59 26.87 -3.57
N ASN A 77 1.38 26.82 -4.89
CA ASN A 77 0.07 26.64 -5.52
C ASN A 77 0.23 25.88 -6.84
N ILE A 78 -0.78 25.10 -7.21
CA ILE A 78 -0.88 24.40 -8.49
C ILE A 78 -2.21 24.70 -9.18
N SER A 79 -2.22 24.78 -10.51
CA SER A 79 -3.45 25.02 -11.27
C SER A 79 -3.38 24.42 -12.68
N ARG A 80 -4.52 24.38 -13.37
CA ARG A 80 -4.64 23.86 -14.75
C ARG A 80 -4.05 22.46 -14.94
N ALA A 81 -4.18 21.60 -13.91
CA ALA A 81 -3.68 20.24 -14.02
C ALA A 81 -4.54 19.45 -15.03
N GLN A 82 -3.87 18.84 -16.00
CA GLN A 82 -4.48 18.06 -17.06
C GLN A 82 -3.70 16.75 -17.20
N VAL A 83 -4.42 15.64 -17.15
CA VAL A 83 -3.85 14.33 -17.47
C VAL A 83 -3.50 14.32 -18.94
N SER A 84 -2.22 14.15 -19.26
CA SER A 84 -1.79 13.83 -20.61
C SER A 84 -2.36 12.44 -20.94
N PRO A 85 -3.07 12.25 -22.07
CA PRO A 85 -3.72 10.99 -22.39
C PRO A 85 -2.70 9.86 -22.64
N ALA A 86 -2.30 9.19 -21.56
CA ALA A 86 -1.60 7.91 -21.48
C ALA A 86 -1.67 7.47 -20.01
N ALA A 87 -2.12 6.28 -19.60
CA ALA A 87 -2.48 5.05 -20.26
C ALA A 87 -3.81 4.51 -19.67
N GLY A 88 -4.40 3.51 -20.32
CA GLY A 88 -5.63 2.84 -19.89
C GLY A 88 -5.56 2.23 -18.48
N PRO A 89 -6.66 1.58 -18.03
CA PRO A 89 -6.76 1.04 -16.67
C PRO A 89 -5.54 0.20 -16.30
N VAL A 90 -5.09 0.32 -15.05
CA VAL A 90 -4.02 -0.50 -14.48
C VAL A 90 -4.44 -1.96 -14.66
N ALA A 91 -3.83 -2.64 -15.63
CA ALA A 91 -4.17 -4.01 -15.93
C ALA A 91 -3.94 -4.86 -14.68
N ARG A 92 -4.82 -5.84 -14.44
CA ARG A 92 -4.54 -6.92 -13.49
C ARG A 92 -3.26 -7.59 -13.95
N VAL A 93 -2.19 -7.43 -13.18
CA VAL A 93 -0.90 -8.03 -13.49
C VAL A 93 -0.97 -9.50 -13.07
N ASN A 94 -1.55 -10.35 -13.92
CA ASN A 94 -1.38 -11.80 -13.86
C ASN A 94 0.02 -12.17 -14.37
N ILE A 95 1.08 -11.65 -13.73
CA ILE A 95 2.45 -11.88 -14.17
C ILE A 95 3.28 -12.20 -12.93
N ASP A 96 4.10 -13.24 -13.02
CA ASP A 96 5.16 -13.47 -12.05
C ASP A 96 6.10 -12.26 -12.04
N ILE A 97 6.00 -11.44 -11.01
CA ILE A 97 6.77 -10.23 -10.81
C ILE A 97 8.09 -10.62 -10.16
N THR A 98 9.16 -10.47 -10.93
CA THR A 98 10.53 -10.66 -10.43
C THR A 98 11.17 -9.30 -10.13
N LEU A 99 11.52 -9.08 -8.87
CA LEU A 99 12.13 -7.86 -8.37
C LEU A 99 13.64 -8.02 -8.20
N ARG A 100 14.39 -6.95 -8.47
CA ARG A 100 15.82 -6.82 -8.14
C ARG A 100 15.94 -5.63 -7.20
N LEU A 101 16.24 -5.88 -5.94
CA LEU A 101 16.23 -4.87 -4.89
C LEU A 101 17.64 -4.45 -4.50
N LEU A 102 17.91 -3.15 -4.53
CA LEU A 102 19.08 -2.55 -3.91
C LEU A 102 18.67 -1.85 -2.61
N VAL A 103 19.24 -2.31 -1.48
CA VAL A 103 19.07 -1.70 -0.16
C VAL A 103 20.31 -0.88 0.16
N MET A 104 20.14 0.44 0.24
CA MET A 104 21.19 1.39 0.61
C MET A 104 21.05 1.73 2.09
N VAL A 105 21.99 1.24 2.89
CA VAL A 105 22.08 1.54 4.33
C VAL A 105 22.87 2.82 4.50
N VAL A 106 22.17 3.93 4.75
CA VAL A 106 22.71 5.29 4.66
C VAL A 106 23.32 5.69 5.99
N SER A 107 24.58 6.13 5.96
CA SER A 107 25.26 6.81 7.08
C SER A 107 25.60 8.24 6.68
N TYR A 108 25.58 9.17 7.62
CA TYR A 108 25.97 10.55 7.37
C TYR A 108 27.42 10.76 7.80
N THR A 109 28.23 11.28 6.89
CA THR A 109 29.58 11.76 7.20
C THR A 109 29.54 13.26 7.47
N ALA A 110 30.28 13.71 8.49
CA ALA A 110 30.29 15.08 8.95
C ALA A 110 30.59 16.06 7.82
N SER A 111 29.92 17.21 7.88
CA SER A 111 30.11 18.32 6.96
C SER A 111 30.02 19.65 7.71
N SER A 112 30.16 20.76 7.00
CA SER A 112 29.90 22.09 7.56
C SER A 112 28.44 22.32 7.99
N SER A 113 27.50 21.47 7.56
CA SER A 113 26.06 21.62 7.83
C SER A 113 25.57 20.79 9.02
N CYS A 114 26.19 19.65 9.30
CA CYS A 114 25.79 18.71 10.36
C CYS A 114 26.86 17.64 10.62
N GLY A 115 26.77 16.99 11.78
CA GLY A 115 27.72 15.98 12.25
C GLY A 115 27.50 14.59 11.65
N ASP A 116 28.38 13.65 12.03
CA ASP A 116 28.25 12.24 11.66
C ASP A 116 26.99 11.61 12.25
N ARG A 117 26.39 10.66 11.52
CA ARG A 117 25.35 9.76 12.04
C ARG A 117 25.59 8.33 11.58
N ALA A 118 25.58 7.41 12.53
CA ALA A 118 25.70 5.99 12.27
C ALA A 118 24.42 5.43 11.60
N SER A 119 24.62 4.43 10.76
CA SER A 119 23.56 3.63 10.16
C SER A 119 23.34 2.32 10.92
N ALA A 120 22.29 1.58 10.57
CA ALA A 120 22.20 0.15 10.91
C ALA A 120 23.42 -0.63 10.38
N ASP A 121 23.66 -1.81 10.96
CA ASP A 121 24.64 -2.75 10.43
C ASP A 121 24.14 -3.38 9.11
N VAL A 122 25.02 -3.43 8.11
CA VAL A 122 24.69 -3.95 6.77
C VAL A 122 24.42 -5.45 6.79
N ALA A 123 25.12 -6.21 7.63
CA ALA A 123 24.90 -7.65 7.76
C ALA A 123 23.55 -7.93 8.43
N ASP A 124 23.17 -7.17 9.45
CA ASP A 124 21.85 -7.31 10.11
C ASP A 124 20.71 -7.02 9.13
N VAL A 125 20.80 -5.93 8.35
CA VAL A 125 19.80 -5.61 7.32
C VAL A 125 19.77 -6.68 6.23
N ARG A 126 20.93 -7.22 5.83
CA ARG A 126 20.99 -8.32 4.86
C ARG A 126 20.33 -9.59 5.40
N ASP A 127 20.60 -9.94 6.65
CA ASP A 127 20.01 -11.10 7.30
C ASP A 127 18.49 -10.98 7.36
N ALA A 128 17.97 -9.82 7.74
CA ALA A 128 16.53 -9.55 7.82
C ALA A 128 15.79 -9.82 6.48
N TYR A 129 16.42 -9.54 5.34
CA TYR A 129 15.86 -9.89 4.03
C TYR A 129 16.04 -11.36 3.66
N THR A 130 17.21 -11.94 3.94
CA THR A 130 17.69 -13.17 3.28
C THR A 130 17.61 -14.42 4.14
N ASN A 131 17.42 -14.31 5.46
CA ASN A 131 17.25 -15.46 6.32
C ASN A 131 15.98 -16.27 5.93
N GLU A 132 15.87 -17.51 6.42
CA GLU A 132 14.80 -18.44 6.04
C GLU A 132 13.40 -17.87 6.27
N LEU A 133 13.25 -17.01 7.27
CA LEU A 133 11.99 -16.38 7.65
C LEU A 133 11.95 -14.90 7.27
N GLY A 134 12.90 -14.48 6.43
CA GLY A 134 13.17 -13.09 6.09
C GLY A 134 12.20 -12.56 5.05
N TYR A 135 12.36 -11.28 4.73
CA TYR A 135 11.40 -10.54 3.92
C TYR A 135 11.25 -11.10 2.50
N MET A 136 12.29 -11.75 1.97
CA MET A 136 12.20 -12.42 0.67
C MET A 136 11.17 -13.56 0.67
N ASN A 137 11.26 -14.45 1.66
CA ASN A 137 10.32 -15.56 1.78
C ASN A 137 8.95 -15.06 2.23
N PHE A 138 8.88 -14.02 3.06
CA PHE A 138 7.61 -13.43 3.47
C PHE A 138 6.82 -12.86 2.28
N LEU A 139 7.44 -12.04 1.41
CA LEU A 139 6.80 -11.54 0.19
C LEU A 139 6.38 -12.68 -0.74
N ARG A 140 7.27 -13.66 -0.96
CA ARG A 140 6.98 -14.83 -1.80
C ARG A 140 5.76 -15.60 -1.28
N ASN A 141 5.69 -15.85 0.02
CA ASN A 141 4.59 -16.60 0.63
C ASN A 141 3.27 -15.82 0.56
N CYS A 142 3.30 -14.51 0.84
CA CYS A 142 2.10 -13.67 0.78
C CYS A 142 1.58 -13.40 -0.63
N SER A 143 2.42 -13.58 -1.65
CA SER A 143 2.05 -13.45 -3.06
C SER A 143 1.83 -14.78 -3.77
N TYR A 144 1.90 -15.91 -3.07
CA TYR A 144 1.83 -17.25 -3.66
C TYR A 144 2.88 -17.49 -4.76
N GLY A 145 4.06 -16.86 -4.61
CA GLY A 145 5.13 -16.90 -5.60
C GLY A 145 4.98 -15.93 -6.77
N GLN A 146 3.88 -15.19 -6.86
CA GLN A 146 3.64 -14.23 -7.94
C GLN A 146 4.47 -12.96 -7.81
N ALA A 147 5.01 -12.66 -6.63
CA ALA A 147 6.00 -11.61 -6.44
C ALA A 147 7.20 -12.16 -5.68
N THR A 148 8.38 -12.07 -6.29
CA THR A 148 9.63 -12.59 -5.71
C THR A 148 10.78 -11.61 -5.89
N TYR A 149 11.73 -11.66 -4.97
CA TYR A 149 13.04 -11.04 -5.19
C TYR A 149 13.97 -12.06 -5.84
N SER A 150 14.41 -11.79 -7.07
CA SER A 150 15.50 -12.55 -7.72
C SER A 150 16.86 -12.25 -7.10
N ASN A 151 17.03 -11.03 -6.60
CA ASN A 151 18.24 -10.57 -5.92
C ASN A 151 17.84 -9.48 -4.92
N VAL A 152 18.39 -9.58 -3.70
CA VAL A 152 18.48 -8.48 -2.75
C VAL A 152 19.95 -8.22 -2.47
N THR A 153 20.40 -7.01 -2.75
CA THR A 153 21.76 -6.57 -2.44
C THR A 153 21.71 -5.44 -1.43
N VAL A 154 22.45 -5.59 -0.33
CA VAL A 154 22.53 -4.61 0.75
C VAL A 154 23.94 -4.03 0.82
N ILE A 155 24.04 -2.70 0.73
CA ILE A 155 25.31 -1.96 0.71
C ILE A 155 25.34 -0.85 1.76
N SER A 156 26.54 -0.59 2.30
CA SER A 156 26.81 0.64 3.04
C SER A 156 26.84 1.81 2.05
N THR A 157 26.21 2.93 2.42
CA THR A 157 26.08 4.11 1.56
C THR A 157 26.39 5.38 2.35
N PRO A 158 27.69 5.72 2.55
CA PRO A 158 28.06 6.96 3.20
C PRO A 158 27.69 8.17 2.34
N VAL A 159 27.06 9.17 2.94
CA VAL A 159 26.68 10.42 2.27
C VAL A 159 27.14 11.64 3.09
N PRO A 160 27.69 12.69 2.45
CA PRO A 160 27.97 13.95 3.14
C PRO A 160 26.69 14.52 3.75
N CYS A 161 26.73 14.81 5.05
CA CYS A 161 25.58 15.34 5.76
C CYS A 161 25.19 16.70 5.17
N THR A 162 23.89 16.94 4.98
CA THR A 162 23.38 18.26 4.57
C THR A 162 22.15 18.62 5.38
N ARG A 163 21.80 19.90 5.40
CA ARG A 163 20.60 20.35 6.11
C ARG A 163 19.32 19.66 5.61
N SER A 164 19.20 19.40 4.32
CA SER A 164 18.03 18.70 3.76
C SER A 164 17.94 17.25 4.23
N LEU A 165 19.08 16.57 4.34
CA LEU A 165 19.15 15.19 4.86
C LEU A 165 18.78 15.13 6.35
N GLU A 166 19.22 16.11 7.14
CA GLU A 166 18.83 16.24 8.56
C GLU A 166 17.34 16.54 8.75
N LEU A 167 16.72 17.24 7.79
CA LEU A 167 15.28 17.53 7.78
C LEU A 167 14.43 16.38 7.21
N CYS A 168 15.04 15.20 7.02
CA CYS A 168 14.40 14.02 6.46
C CYS A 168 13.72 14.29 5.11
N ASP A 169 14.40 15.01 4.22
CA ASP A 169 13.95 15.18 2.83
C ASP A 169 14.20 13.90 2.04
N GLU A 170 13.16 13.08 1.90
CA GLU A 170 13.22 11.73 1.37
C GLU A 170 13.75 11.67 -0.08
N GLU A 171 13.48 12.70 -0.89
CA GLU A 171 14.00 12.79 -2.26
C GLU A 171 15.50 13.07 -2.27
N ASN A 172 15.97 13.97 -1.39
CA ASN A 172 17.40 14.24 -1.24
C ASN A 172 18.16 13.03 -0.67
N ILE A 173 17.54 12.29 0.26
CA ILE A 173 18.08 11.01 0.75
C ILE A 173 18.24 10.04 -0.43
N ALA A 174 17.17 9.83 -1.21
CA ALA A 174 17.18 8.90 -2.33
C ALA A 174 18.17 9.30 -3.44
N PHE A 175 18.25 10.59 -3.76
CA PHE A 175 19.19 11.12 -4.74
C PHE A 175 20.64 10.95 -4.29
N THR A 176 20.96 11.40 -3.07
CA THR A 176 22.35 11.38 -2.56
C THR A 176 22.84 9.95 -2.32
N ALA A 177 21.98 9.06 -1.83
CA ALA A 177 22.31 7.65 -1.67
C ALA A 177 22.62 6.97 -3.01
N ARG A 178 21.78 7.18 -4.04
CA ARG A 178 22.04 6.62 -5.38
C ARG A 178 23.29 7.22 -6.03
N MET A 179 23.55 8.51 -5.83
CA MET A 179 24.78 9.14 -6.31
C MET A 179 26.01 8.53 -5.64
N SER A 180 25.99 8.36 -4.31
CA SER A 180 27.07 7.71 -3.56
C SER A 180 27.28 6.26 -4.01
N ALA A 181 26.21 5.48 -4.15
CA ALA A 181 26.27 4.12 -4.69
C ALA A 181 26.82 4.08 -6.13
N THR A 182 26.46 5.06 -6.97
CA THR A 182 26.97 5.17 -8.35
C THR A 182 28.47 5.47 -8.36
N ILE A 183 28.95 6.32 -7.45
CA ILE A 183 30.39 6.62 -7.32
C ILE A 183 31.17 5.38 -6.87
N MET A 184 30.65 4.62 -5.91
CA MET A 184 31.33 3.45 -5.35
C MET A 184 31.29 2.22 -6.25
N TYR A 185 30.14 1.96 -6.90
CA TYR A 185 29.87 0.69 -7.60
C TYR A 185 29.61 0.85 -9.10
N GLY A 186 29.51 2.09 -9.60
CA GLY A 186 29.22 2.41 -10.99
C GLY A 186 27.72 2.50 -11.31
N SER A 187 27.38 3.27 -12.35
CA SER A 187 25.99 3.50 -12.78
C SER A 187 25.33 2.23 -13.32
N ALA A 188 26.10 1.36 -14.00
CA ALA A 188 25.62 0.08 -14.50
C ALA A 188 25.17 -0.86 -13.36
N PHE A 189 25.86 -0.83 -12.21
CA PHE A 189 25.45 -1.58 -11.03
C PHE A 189 24.11 -1.08 -10.49
N VAL A 190 23.99 0.23 -10.21
CA VAL A 190 22.77 0.80 -9.63
C VAL A 190 21.56 0.61 -10.55
N SER A 191 21.71 0.88 -11.85
CA SER A 191 20.64 0.74 -12.84
C SER A 191 20.21 -0.71 -13.12
N SER A 192 20.99 -1.71 -12.67
CA SER A 192 20.60 -3.12 -12.78
C SER A 192 19.44 -3.52 -11.86
N TYR A 193 19.12 -2.70 -10.85
CA TYR A 193 18.05 -2.94 -9.90
C TYR A 193 16.74 -2.26 -10.31
N SER A 194 15.61 -2.90 -10.02
CA SER A 194 14.26 -2.40 -10.33
C SER A 194 13.55 -1.75 -9.13
N ARG A 195 14.07 -1.96 -7.92
CA ARG A 195 13.56 -1.41 -6.66
C ARG A 195 14.71 -0.88 -5.81
N TYR A 196 14.43 0.16 -5.04
CA TYR A 196 15.41 0.84 -4.19
C TYR A 196 14.84 1.05 -2.79
N THR A 197 15.56 0.56 -1.79
CA THR A 197 15.26 0.81 -0.38
C THR A 197 16.34 1.71 0.22
N TYR A 198 15.95 2.67 1.03
CA TYR A 198 16.86 3.53 1.79
C TYR A 198 16.64 3.35 3.28
N VAL A 199 17.63 2.82 4.00
CA VAL A 199 17.60 2.76 5.47
C VAL A 199 18.29 4.02 5.99
N VAL A 200 17.54 4.91 6.63
CA VAL A 200 18.07 6.20 7.10
C VAL A 200 18.96 6.02 8.35
N PRO A 201 19.83 6.97 8.68
CA PRO A 201 20.63 6.90 9.92
C PRO A 201 19.80 6.91 11.21
N TYR A 202 20.43 6.48 12.30
CA TYR A 202 19.84 6.54 13.64
C TYR A 202 19.50 7.99 14.06
N GLY A 203 18.46 8.12 14.89
CA GLY A 203 18.06 9.40 15.47
C GLY A 203 17.31 10.34 14.53
N LEU A 204 16.79 9.84 13.39
CA LEU A 204 15.96 10.63 12.47
C LEU A 204 14.46 10.39 12.62
N LEU A 205 14.02 9.39 13.40
CA LEU A 205 12.60 9.04 13.57
C LEU A 205 11.73 10.25 13.94
N SER A 206 12.15 11.05 14.93
CA SER A 206 11.40 12.23 15.37
C SER A 206 11.31 13.33 14.31
N THR A 207 12.26 13.38 13.37
CA THR A 207 12.28 14.38 12.30
C THR A 207 11.53 13.89 11.06
N CYS A 208 11.65 12.60 10.74
CA CYS A 208 10.91 11.98 9.65
C CYS A 208 9.40 11.88 9.95
N GLY A 209 9.04 11.55 11.20
CA GLY A 209 7.65 11.35 11.61
C GLY A 209 7.03 10.02 11.12
N TRP A 210 7.85 9.13 10.55
CA TRP A 210 7.47 7.81 10.04
C TRP A 210 8.57 6.79 10.31
N VAL A 211 8.19 5.51 10.41
CA VAL A 211 9.11 4.35 10.53
C VAL A 211 9.32 3.65 9.19
N GLY A 212 8.34 3.76 8.29
CA GLY A 212 8.37 3.36 6.90
C GLY A 212 7.72 4.43 6.02
N LEU A 213 8.20 4.55 4.78
CA LEU A 213 7.63 5.42 3.74
C LEU A 213 7.81 4.75 2.39
N ALA A 214 6.86 4.93 1.48
CA ALA A 214 6.94 4.37 0.14
C ALA A 214 6.30 5.25 -0.93
N GLU A 215 6.73 5.04 -2.18
CA GLU A 215 5.96 5.50 -3.33
C GLU A 215 4.71 4.65 -3.55
N LEU A 216 3.58 5.30 -3.84
CA LEU A 216 2.26 4.69 -3.99
C LEU A 216 1.57 5.06 -5.33
N PRO A 217 1.61 4.17 -6.35
CA PRO A 217 2.60 3.11 -6.53
C PRO A 217 3.95 3.66 -7.01
N GLY A 218 4.99 2.84 -6.95
CA GLY A 218 6.33 3.24 -7.37
C GLY A 218 7.36 2.15 -7.13
N THR A 219 8.61 2.55 -6.89
CA THR A 219 9.80 1.67 -6.86
C THR A 219 10.71 1.91 -5.66
N GLN A 220 10.37 2.89 -4.82
CA GLN A 220 11.22 3.37 -3.74
C GLN A 220 10.52 3.21 -2.40
N THR A 221 11.30 2.84 -1.39
CA THR A 221 10.90 2.76 0.02
C THR A 221 12.00 3.32 0.92
N TRP A 222 11.61 3.83 2.08
CA TRP A 222 12.50 4.35 3.11
C TRP A 222 12.10 3.76 4.46
N TYR A 223 13.09 3.47 5.31
CA TYR A 223 12.85 2.93 6.65
C TYR A 223 13.77 3.56 7.68
N THR A 224 13.28 3.66 8.91
CA THR A 224 14.14 3.90 10.07
C THR A 224 14.91 2.63 10.45
N PRO A 225 16.11 2.76 11.05
CA PRO A 225 16.98 1.62 11.37
C PRO A 225 16.61 0.94 12.70
N ASP A 226 15.33 0.81 13.02
CA ASP A 226 14.83 0.33 14.32
C ASP A 226 13.81 -0.81 14.19
N GLY A 227 13.33 -1.29 15.34
CA GLY A 227 12.43 -2.44 15.47
C GLY A 227 11.02 -2.23 14.91
N ASP A 228 10.62 -0.98 14.67
CA ASP A 228 9.35 -0.64 14.01
C ASP A 228 9.56 -0.33 12.52
N GLY A 229 10.77 0.04 12.12
CA GLY A 229 11.20 0.30 10.74
C GLY A 229 11.69 -0.94 10.00
N ILE A 230 12.96 -0.92 9.54
CA ILE A 230 13.53 -1.95 8.66
C ILE A 230 13.56 -3.35 9.28
N PHE A 231 13.52 -3.46 10.61
CA PHE A 231 13.55 -4.75 11.30
C PHE A 231 12.15 -5.31 11.60
N ASN A 232 11.08 -4.58 11.24
CA ASN A 232 9.70 -5.05 11.31
C ASN A 232 9.25 -5.60 9.95
N LYS A 233 8.98 -6.90 9.88
CA LYS A 233 8.56 -7.52 8.61
C LYS A 233 7.24 -6.97 8.07
N GLY A 234 6.29 -6.62 8.95
CA GLY A 234 5.01 -6.03 8.60
C GLY A 234 5.22 -4.68 7.93
N THR A 235 6.00 -3.79 8.54
CA THR A 235 6.41 -2.50 7.95
C THR A 235 7.11 -2.70 6.60
N VAL A 236 8.06 -3.63 6.51
CA VAL A 236 8.78 -3.86 5.23
C VAL A 236 7.83 -4.34 4.13
N LEU A 237 6.91 -5.25 4.44
CA LEU A 237 5.90 -5.68 3.49
C LEU A 237 4.93 -4.55 3.15
N GLN A 238 4.45 -3.76 4.12
CA GLN A 238 3.57 -2.60 3.91
C GLN A 238 4.12 -1.66 2.85
N GLU A 239 5.36 -1.18 3.05
CA GLU A 239 6.01 -0.24 2.14
C GLU A 239 6.29 -0.88 0.76
N SER A 240 6.57 -2.18 0.73
CA SER A 240 6.69 -2.92 -0.52
C SER A 240 5.35 -3.02 -1.27
N LEU A 241 4.23 -3.14 -0.55
CA LEU A 241 2.88 -3.22 -1.11
C LEU A 241 2.36 -1.87 -1.58
N HIS A 242 2.78 -0.77 -0.95
CA HIS A 242 2.54 0.56 -1.49
C HIS A 242 3.11 0.71 -2.91
N ASN A 243 4.32 0.17 -3.17
CA ASN A 243 4.89 0.16 -4.52
C ASN A 243 4.04 -0.60 -5.56
N PHE A 244 3.10 -1.45 -5.12
CA PHE A 244 2.12 -2.15 -5.96
C PHE A 244 0.73 -1.50 -5.99
N GLY A 245 0.52 -0.36 -5.33
CA GLY A 245 -0.75 0.37 -5.39
C GLY A 245 -1.74 0.00 -4.28
N LEU A 246 -1.27 -0.61 -3.19
CA LEU A 246 -2.10 -0.82 -2.00
C LEU A 246 -2.03 0.38 -1.07
N TYR A 247 -3.14 0.62 -0.38
CA TYR A 247 -3.33 1.69 0.60
C TYR A 247 -3.47 1.08 1.98
N HIS A 248 -3.36 1.90 3.02
CA HIS A 248 -3.54 1.44 4.38
C HIS A 248 -4.90 0.76 4.58
N ALA A 249 -4.90 -0.27 5.42
CA ALA A 249 -6.09 -0.96 5.85
C ALA A 249 -6.72 -0.25 7.04
N TRP A 250 -8.03 -0.34 7.15
CA TRP A 250 -8.86 0.39 8.09
C TRP A 250 -9.62 -0.57 8.99
N ARG A 251 -9.99 -0.11 10.18
CA ARG A 251 -10.97 -0.79 11.01
C ARG A 251 -11.80 0.25 11.73
N ASN A 252 -13.13 0.10 11.69
CA ASN A 252 -14.06 1.02 12.34
C ASN A 252 -13.86 2.51 11.97
N GLY A 253 -13.45 2.78 10.72
CA GLY A 253 -13.21 4.14 10.24
C GLY A 253 -11.88 4.75 10.71
N THR A 254 -11.01 3.97 11.33
CA THR A 254 -9.65 4.38 11.72
C THR A 254 -8.62 3.66 10.87
N GLU A 255 -7.71 4.43 10.28
CA GLU A 255 -6.59 3.94 9.48
C GLU A 255 -5.60 3.13 10.33
N TYR A 256 -4.94 2.16 9.70
CA TYR A 256 -4.01 1.18 10.27
C TYR A 256 -4.57 0.19 11.30
N GLN A 257 -5.80 0.37 11.79
CA GLN A 257 -6.36 -0.45 12.87
C GLN A 257 -6.77 -1.87 12.44
N ASP A 258 -6.55 -2.25 11.18
CA ASP A 258 -6.68 -3.64 10.75
C ASP A 258 -5.36 -4.40 10.95
N ASN A 259 -5.21 -4.98 12.14
CA ASN A 259 -4.03 -5.76 12.49
C ASN A 259 -4.01 -7.15 11.82
N SER A 260 -4.97 -7.47 10.95
CA SER A 260 -5.02 -8.73 10.22
C SER A 260 -4.16 -8.73 8.95
N THR A 261 -3.60 -7.59 8.56
CA THR A 261 -2.79 -7.40 7.35
C THR A 261 -1.61 -6.47 7.61
N SER A 262 -0.53 -6.64 6.85
CA SER A 262 0.58 -5.68 6.81
C SER A 262 0.20 -4.30 6.30
N MET A 263 -0.97 -4.11 5.69
CA MET A 263 -1.47 -2.76 5.36
C MET A 263 -2.06 -2.03 6.57
N GLY A 264 -2.26 -2.71 7.70
CA GLY A 264 -2.41 -2.10 9.01
C GLY A 264 -1.19 -2.39 9.89
N TRP A 265 -1.36 -2.59 11.19
CA TRP A 265 -0.23 -2.95 12.08
C TRP A 265 0.12 -4.44 12.11
N GLY A 266 -0.42 -5.25 11.19
CA GLY A 266 -0.24 -6.69 11.18
C GLY A 266 1.14 -7.14 10.70
N ASN A 267 1.64 -8.23 11.26
CA ASN A 267 2.82 -8.96 10.78
C ASN A 267 2.41 -10.16 9.89
N SER A 268 1.38 -9.95 9.08
CA SER A 268 0.66 -10.97 8.32
C SER A 268 0.50 -10.57 6.86
N CYS A 269 0.06 -11.50 6.02
CA CYS A 269 -0.16 -11.26 4.60
C CYS A 269 -1.34 -10.32 4.33
N PRO A 270 -1.43 -9.78 3.09
CA PRO A 270 -2.54 -8.93 2.69
C PRO A 270 -3.91 -9.57 2.93
N SER A 271 -4.90 -8.73 3.20
CA SER A 271 -6.29 -9.17 3.35
C SER A 271 -6.87 -9.67 2.01
N ALA A 272 -7.99 -10.39 2.06
CA ALA A 272 -8.64 -10.89 0.85
C ALA A 272 -8.88 -9.83 -0.25
N PRO A 273 -9.45 -8.64 0.05
CA PRO A 273 -9.62 -7.63 -0.98
C PRO A 273 -8.30 -7.04 -1.52
N GLU A 274 -7.26 -6.96 -0.68
CA GLU A 274 -5.92 -6.54 -1.10
C GLU A 274 -5.30 -7.56 -2.05
N LEU A 275 -5.35 -8.86 -1.72
CA LEU A 275 -4.88 -9.95 -2.58
C LEU A 275 -5.61 -9.97 -3.93
N TRP A 276 -6.93 -9.75 -3.92
CA TRP A 276 -7.71 -9.67 -5.16
C TRP A 276 -7.32 -8.46 -6.02
N ARG A 277 -7.09 -7.30 -5.40
CA ARG A 277 -6.66 -6.09 -6.12
C ARG A 277 -5.28 -6.26 -6.74
N LEU A 278 -4.37 -6.92 -6.04
CA LEU A 278 -3.04 -7.27 -6.55
C LEU A 278 -3.07 -8.32 -7.66
N GLY A 279 -4.17 -9.07 -7.79
CA GLY A 279 -4.25 -10.23 -8.67
C GLY A 279 -3.58 -11.48 -8.09
N TRP A 280 -3.10 -11.43 -6.84
CA TRP A 280 -2.40 -12.54 -6.20
C TRP A 280 -3.33 -13.67 -5.76
N ALA A 281 -4.60 -13.38 -5.54
CA ALA A 281 -5.60 -14.40 -5.27
C ALA A 281 -6.91 -14.14 -6.01
N SER A 282 -7.74 -15.17 -6.13
CA SER A 282 -9.03 -15.11 -6.83
C SER A 282 -10.20 -15.59 -5.97
N PRO A 283 -11.40 -14.99 -6.09
CA PRO A 283 -12.59 -15.46 -5.43
C PRO A 283 -13.01 -16.85 -5.89
N LEU A 284 -13.46 -17.68 -4.96
CA LEU A 284 -14.16 -18.94 -5.20
C LEU A 284 -15.52 -18.67 -5.86
N ALA A 285 -16.19 -17.60 -5.44
CA ALA A 285 -17.44 -17.15 -6.03
C ALA A 285 -17.59 -15.63 -5.91
N GLN A 286 -18.30 -15.06 -6.88
CA GLN A 286 -18.78 -13.69 -6.86
C GLN A 286 -20.29 -13.68 -6.69
N LEU A 287 -20.76 -13.12 -5.57
CA LEU A 287 -22.15 -13.16 -5.15
C LEU A 287 -22.83 -11.82 -5.38
N ASN A 288 -24.00 -11.83 -5.99
CA ASN A 288 -24.85 -10.66 -6.21
C ASN A 288 -26.32 -11.11 -6.25
N SER A 289 -27.24 -10.20 -6.59
CA SER A 289 -28.68 -10.49 -6.64
C SER A 289 -29.07 -11.63 -7.57
N SER A 290 -28.27 -11.92 -8.61
CA SER A 290 -28.51 -13.00 -9.57
C SER A 290 -28.02 -14.37 -9.09
N THR A 291 -26.99 -14.42 -8.24
CA THR A 291 -26.37 -15.67 -7.77
C THR A 291 -26.70 -16.01 -6.31
N LEU A 292 -27.21 -15.03 -5.55
CA LEU A 292 -27.63 -15.16 -4.16
C LEU A 292 -29.12 -14.77 -4.02
N PRO A 293 -30.05 -15.71 -4.31
CA PRO A 293 -31.48 -15.46 -4.13
C PRO A 293 -31.81 -15.19 -2.66
N PRO A 294 -32.86 -14.40 -2.38
CA PRO A 294 -33.25 -14.10 -1.02
C PRO A 294 -33.73 -15.37 -0.29
N LYS A 295 -33.54 -15.40 1.03
CA LYS A 295 -34.08 -16.40 1.98
C LYS A 295 -33.57 -17.82 1.75
N THR A 296 -32.50 -17.97 0.97
CA THR A 296 -31.91 -19.27 0.64
C THR A 296 -30.42 -19.24 0.99
N PHE A 297 -29.96 -20.25 1.72
CA PHE A 297 -28.52 -20.41 1.96
C PHE A 297 -27.80 -20.91 0.72
N LYS A 298 -26.62 -20.33 0.47
CA LYS A 298 -25.60 -20.86 -0.42
C LYS A 298 -24.39 -21.26 0.40
N THR A 299 -23.89 -22.47 0.16
CA THR A 299 -22.81 -23.08 0.93
C THR A 299 -21.51 -23.04 0.12
N TYR A 300 -20.41 -22.67 0.78
CA TYR A 300 -19.06 -22.63 0.20
C TYR A 300 -18.07 -23.18 1.22
N THR A 301 -17.07 -23.93 0.77
CA THR A 301 -15.94 -24.34 1.62
C THR A 301 -14.75 -23.45 1.30
N LEU A 302 -14.33 -22.64 2.27
CA LEU A 302 -13.20 -21.73 2.14
C LEU A 302 -11.94 -22.39 2.70
N PRO A 303 -10.89 -22.59 1.87
CA PRO A 303 -9.58 -22.94 2.38
C PRO A 303 -8.96 -21.73 3.09
N ALA A 304 -8.01 -22.00 3.99
CA ALA A 304 -7.19 -20.97 4.60
C ALA A 304 -6.47 -20.16 3.53
N THR A 305 -6.40 -18.84 3.72
CA THR A 305 -5.87 -17.91 2.72
C THR A 305 -4.44 -18.28 2.31
N TYR A 306 -3.58 -18.72 3.23
CA TYR A 306 -2.21 -19.13 2.89
C TYR A 306 -2.12 -20.39 2.01
N ALA A 307 -3.16 -21.22 1.95
CA ALA A 307 -3.09 -22.55 1.36
C ALA A 307 -3.18 -22.56 -0.17
N THR A 308 -3.85 -21.57 -0.77
CA THR A 308 -4.04 -21.48 -2.23
C THR A 308 -4.30 -20.04 -2.66
N SER A 309 -3.79 -19.66 -3.84
CA SER A 309 -4.14 -18.41 -4.52
C SER A 309 -5.48 -18.50 -5.26
N GLN A 310 -5.99 -19.71 -5.51
CA GLN A 310 -7.21 -19.92 -6.27
C GLN A 310 -8.37 -20.27 -5.35
N GLY A 311 -9.45 -19.49 -5.45
CA GLY A 311 -10.70 -19.80 -4.78
C GLY A 311 -10.64 -19.76 -3.25
N ASN A 312 -9.89 -18.80 -2.67
CA ASN A 312 -9.71 -18.71 -1.21
C ASN A 312 -10.59 -17.67 -0.51
N MET A 313 -11.43 -16.97 -1.27
CA MET A 313 -12.31 -15.92 -0.74
C MET A 313 -13.65 -15.87 -1.47
N LEU A 314 -14.65 -15.24 -0.86
CA LEU A 314 -15.89 -14.86 -1.55
C LEU A 314 -15.92 -13.36 -1.71
N ARG A 315 -16.36 -12.88 -2.87
CA ARG A 315 -16.62 -11.47 -3.12
C ARG A 315 -18.12 -11.26 -3.25
N ILE A 316 -18.69 -10.38 -2.44
CA ILE A 316 -20.13 -10.10 -2.41
C ILE A 316 -20.38 -8.67 -2.85
N GLN A 317 -21.24 -8.50 -3.84
CA GLN A 317 -21.73 -7.22 -4.37
C GLN A 317 -23.20 -7.09 -3.98
N PRO A 318 -23.53 -6.34 -2.90
CA PRO A 318 -24.89 -6.18 -2.38
C PRO A 318 -25.79 -5.29 -3.26
N ASP A 319 -25.86 -5.57 -4.56
CA ASP A 319 -26.64 -4.83 -5.57
C ASP A 319 -28.16 -4.89 -5.36
N TRP A 320 -28.64 -5.79 -4.47
CA TRP A 320 -30.02 -5.84 -3.99
C TRP A 320 -30.37 -4.72 -2.99
N LEU A 321 -29.38 -4.00 -2.47
CA LEU A 321 -29.63 -2.80 -1.69
C LEU A 321 -30.00 -1.64 -2.63
N SER A 322 -30.69 -0.63 -2.10
CA SER A 322 -30.96 0.57 -2.86
C SER A 322 -29.64 1.22 -3.34
N LYS A 323 -29.68 1.93 -4.48
CA LYS A 323 -28.49 2.63 -5.01
C LYS A 323 -27.80 3.53 -3.98
N ARG A 324 -28.59 4.10 -3.05
CA ARG A 324 -28.13 4.98 -1.96
C ARG A 324 -27.44 4.21 -0.83
N ASN A 325 -27.82 2.96 -0.60
CA ASN A 325 -27.30 2.13 0.51
C ASN A 325 -26.20 1.17 0.06
N TYR A 326 -26.18 0.75 -1.20
CA TYR A 326 -25.05 -0.01 -1.74
C TYR A 326 -23.87 0.93 -1.93
N THR A 327 -22.96 0.96 -0.97
CA THR A 327 -21.72 1.78 -1.02
C THR A 327 -20.45 0.93 -0.97
N LYS A 328 -20.54 -0.31 -0.47
CA LYS A 328 -19.39 -1.20 -0.29
C LYS A 328 -19.66 -2.62 -0.79
N ASN A 329 -18.61 -3.27 -1.29
CA ASN A 329 -18.54 -4.71 -1.50
C ASN A 329 -17.99 -5.39 -0.24
N LEU A 330 -18.28 -6.68 -0.06
CA LEU A 330 -17.75 -7.49 1.03
C LEU A 330 -16.82 -8.59 0.52
N TYR A 331 -15.82 -8.92 1.33
CA TYR A 331 -14.94 -10.06 1.11
C TYR A 331 -14.95 -10.96 2.35
N LEU A 332 -15.11 -12.26 2.14
CA LEU A 332 -15.05 -13.27 3.21
C LEU A 332 -13.91 -14.22 2.90
N ALA A 333 -12.98 -14.42 3.84
CA ALA A 333 -11.89 -15.37 3.69
C ALA A 333 -11.51 -15.98 5.05
N LEU A 334 -11.16 -17.27 5.05
CA LEU A 334 -10.60 -17.93 6.23
C LEU A 334 -9.15 -17.48 6.41
N ARG A 335 -8.83 -16.87 7.54
CA ARG A 335 -7.47 -16.55 7.95
C ARG A 335 -7.00 -17.56 8.99
N MET A 336 -5.77 -18.02 8.83
CA MET A 336 -5.14 -18.98 9.73
C MET A 336 -3.63 -18.75 9.75
N GLN A 337 -2.99 -19.09 10.86
CA GLN A 337 -1.54 -19.15 10.95
C GLN A 337 -1.01 -20.23 10.00
N GLY A 338 -0.08 -19.84 9.14
CA GLY A 338 0.55 -20.73 8.16
C GLY A 338 1.11 -19.96 6.97
N GLY A 339 2.12 -20.53 6.32
CA GLY A 339 2.82 -19.86 5.21
C GLY A 339 3.32 -18.46 5.61
N GLY A 340 2.89 -17.43 4.88
CA GLY A 340 3.23 -16.04 5.22
C GLY A 340 2.44 -15.50 6.42
N ASP A 341 1.27 -16.05 6.74
CA ASP A 341 0.44 -15.67 7.89
C ASP A 341 0.91 -16.28 9.21
N ARG A 342 2.15 -16.79 9.31
CA ARG A 342 2.64 -17.45 10.52
C ARG A 342 2.50 -16.61 11.81
N ASP A 343 2.65 -15.30 11.70
CA ASP A 343 2.58 -14.39 12.85
C ASP A 343 1.21 -13.66 12.92
N LEU A 344 0.17 -14.26 12.32
CA LEU A 344 -1.21 -13.78 12.39
C LEU A 344 -1.71 -13.86 13.85
N LEU A 345 -2.30 -12.77 14.34
CA LEU A 345 -2.82 -12.70 15.70
C LEU A 345 -4.00 -13.66 15.93
N ASP A 346 -4.14 -14.17 17.15
CA ASP A 346 -5.24 -15.05 17.60
C ASP A 346 -6.64 -14.43 17.41
N GLU A 347 -6.72 -13.09 17.29
CA GLU A 347 -7.96 -12.41 16.91
C GLU A 347 -8.48 -12.88 15.56
N PHE A 348 -7.60 -13.29 14.63
CA PHE A 348 -7.93 -13.63 13.25
C PHE A 348 -7.68 -15.12 12.92
N ASP A 349 -6.81 -15.79 13.68
CA ASP A 349 -6.47 -17.19 13.44
C ASP A 349 -7.67 -18.13 13.61
N GLY A 350 -7.88 -19.02 12.63
CA GLY A 350 -8.98 -19.97 12.60
C GLY A 350 -10.36 -19.36 12.33
N LYS A 351 -10.43 -18.13 11.81
CA LYS A 351 -11.68 -17.37 11.67
C LYS A 351 -11.90 -16.86 10.26
N VAL A 352 -13.17 -16.63 9.92
CA VAL A 352 -13.53 -15.96 8.66
C VAL A 352 -13.45 -14.46 8.88
N SER A 353 -12.46 -13.80 8.27
CA SER A 353 -12.39 -12.34 8.22
C SER A 353 -13.40 -11.80 7.22
N VAL A 354 -14.08 -10.72 7.60
CA VAL A 354 -15.01 -9.98 6.76
C VAL A 354 -14.45 -8.59 6.51
N HIS A 355 -14.17 -8.26 5.27
CA HIS A 355 -13.68 -6.94 4.86
C HIS A 355 -14.71 -6.21 3.99
N GLU A 356 -14.79 -4.90 4.14
CA GLU A 356 -15.57 -4.01 3.28
C GLU A 356 -14.65 -3.18 2.39
N VAL A 357 -15.10 -2.88 1.17
CA VAL A 357 -14.33 -2.08 0.20
C VAL A 357 -15.27 -1.15 -0.55
N ASN A 358 -14.85 0.09 -0.84
CA ASN A 358 -15.66 1.02 -1.62
C ASN A 358 -16.03 0.44 -2.99
N LYS A 359 -17.33 0.28 -3.27
CA LYS A 359 -17.81 -0.39 -4.49
C LYS A 359 -17.38 0.32 -5.77
N THR A 360 -17.34 1.66 -5.74
CA THR A 360 -17.10 2.49 -6.93
C THR A 360 -15.66 2.33 -7.37
N ILE A 361 -14.75 2.02 -6.45
CA ILE A 361 -13.34 1.79 -6.72
C ILE A 361 -13.11 0.30 -7.02
N ASP A 362 -13.65 -0.60 -6.19
CA ASP A 362 -13.43 -2.05 -6.31
C ASP A 362 -14.05 -2.66 -7.58
N ASN A 363 -15.17 -2.13 -8.09
CA ASN A 363 -15.80 -2.66 -9.30
C ASN A 363 -15.03 -2.35 -10.59
N VAL A 364 -14.24 -1.27 -10.62
CA VAL A 364 -13.50 -0.82 -11.81
C VAL A 364 -11.98 -0.79 -11.60
N MET A 365 -11.51 -1.05 -10.38
CA MET A 365 -10.10 -1.09 -9.98
C MET A 365 -9.34 0.22 -10.26
N THR A 366 -9.93 1.37 -9.91
CA THR A 366 -9.27 2.68 -10.06
C THR A 366 -8.13 2.87 -9.05
N ALA A 367 -7.10 3.64 -9.43
CA ALA A 367 -5.90 3.93 -8.63
C ALA A 367 -6.09 5.02 -7.54
N VAL A 368 -7.18 4.91 -6.78
CA VAL A 368 -7.48 5.73 -5.59
C VAL A 368 -7.70 4.81 -4.40
N ASP A 369 -7.58 5.34 -3.18
CA ASP A 369 -7.73 4.58 -1.94
C ASP A 369 -9.11 3.88 -1.87
N PRO A 370 -9.15 2.53 -1.98
CA PRO A 370 -10.39 1.78 -1.92
C PRO A 370 -10.97 1.66 -0.50
N ARG A 371 -10.22 2.08 0.53
CA ARG A 371 -10.51 1.92 1.96
C ARG A 371 -10.87 0.49 2.32
N PHE A 372 -9.88 -0.40 2.20
CA PHE A 372 -10.00 -1.77 2.69
C PHE A 372 -10.24 -1.74 4.20
N SER A 373 -11.42 -2.15 4.64
CA SER A 373 -11.79 -2.04 6.06
C SER A 373 -12.20 -3.38 6.63
N LEU A 374 -11.58 -3.82 7.73
CA LEU A 374 -12.09 -4.96 8.49
C LEU A 374 -13.45 -4.59 9.12
N TYR A 375 -14.48 -5.35 8.76
CA TYR A 375 -15.80 -5.30 9.40
C TYR A 375 -15.79 -6.09 10.72
N GLY A 376 -15.17 -7.28 10.69
CA GLY A 376 -15.06 -8.16 11.84
C GLY A 376 -14.64 -9.58 11.45
N THR A 377 -14.74 -10.49 12.41
CA THR A 377 -14.40 -11.91 12.24
C THR A 377 -15.56 -12.80 12.69
N ILE A 378 -15.70 -13.97 12.05
CA ILE A 378 -16.66 -15.00 12.42
C ILE A 378 -15.89 -16.20 12.97
N ASN A 379 -16.15 -16.54 14.25
CA ASN A 379 -15.57 -17.71 14.89
C ASN A 379 -16.15 -19.00 14.28
N ALA A 380 -15.38 -20.08 14.25
CA ALA A 380 -15.89 -21.38 13.85
C ALA A 380 -17.14 -21.80 14.66
N SER A 381 -18.08 -22.46 14.00
CA SER A 381 -19.37 -22.88 14.57
C SER A 381 -20.23 -21.73 15.10
N THR A 382 -20.07 -20.52 14.55
CA THR A 382 -20.90 -19.35 14.90
C THR A 382 -21.52 -18.68 13.69
N SER A 383 -22.38 -17.68 13.93
CA SER A 383 -23.05 -16.90 12.91
C SER A 383 -22.86 -15.40 13.12
N LEU A 384 -22.81 -14.65 12.02
CA LEU A 384 -22.80 -13.19 12.00
C LEU A 384 -23.97 -12.67 11.16
N ASP A 385 -24.80 -11.84 11.76
CA ASP A 385 -25.83 -11.07 11.06
C ASP A 385 -25.27 -9.69 10.70
N MET A 386 -25.48 -9.27 9.46
CA MET A 386 -25.04 -7.99 8.92
C MET A 386 -26.24 -7.19 8.39
N PRO A 387 -26.99 -6.49 9.27
CA PRO A 387 -28.21 -5.77 8.92
C PRO A 387 -28.06 -4.75 7.80
N SER A 388 -26.95 -4.01 7.78
CA SER A 388 -26.64 -3.02 6.75
C SER A 388 -26.59 -3.63 5.34
N TYR A 389 -26.28 -4.93 5.25
CA TYR A 389 -26.17 -5.67 3.99
C TYR A 389 -27.34 -6.63 3.74
N LYS A 390 -28.22 -6.81 4.74
CA LYS A 390 -29.25 -7.84 4.77
C LYS A 390 -28.68 -9.25 4.53
N LEU A 391 -27.57 -9.56 5.19
CA LEU A 391 -26.87 -10.83 5.07
C LEU A 391 -26.77 -11.53 6.42
N ARG A 392 -26.94 -12.85 6.41
CA ARG A 392 -26.60 -13.76 7.49
C ARG A 392 -25.53 -14.71 7.00
N VAL A 393 -24.47 -14.87 7.77
CA VAL A 393 -23.36 -15.79 7.49
C VAL A 393 -23.24 -16.75 8.64
N ILE A 394 -23.23 -18.04 8.36
CA ILE A 394 -23.02 -19.11 9.34
C ILE A 394 -21.72 -19.82 8.94
N SER A 395 -20.90 -20.14 9.93
CA SER A 395 -19.66 -20.90 9.75
C SER A 395 -19.77 -22.25 10.43
N SER A 396 -19.21 -23.28 9.81
CA SER A 396 -19.06 -24.61 10.40
C SER A 396 -17.93 -24.65 11.41
N ALA A 397 -17.70 -25.82 12.01
CA ALA A 397 -16.42 -26.12 12.65
C ALA A 397 -15.28 -25.98 11.63
N LEU A 398 -14.11 -25.58 12.13
CA LEU A 398 -12.87 -25.60 11.36
C LEU A 398 -12.41 -27.07 11.23
N VAL A 399 -12.17 -27.52 10.00
CA VAL A 399 -11.67 -28.87 9.73
C VAL A 399 -10.34 -28.75 8.99
N SER A 400 -9.25 -29.09 9.67
CA SER A 400 -7.90 -28.85 9.17
C SER A 400 -7.71 -27.37 8.81
N SER A 401 -7.40 -27.05 7.54
CA SER A 401 -7.22 -25.68 7.04
C SER A 401 -8.40 -25.20 6.19
N ALA A 402 -9.63 -25.65 6.49
CA ALA A 402 -10.82 -25.26 5.74
C ALA A 402 -12.04 -25.07 6.64
N ILE A 403 -12.92 -24.14 6.26
CA ILE A 403 -14.19 -23.87 6.94
C ILE A 403 -15.33 -23.76 5.93
N THR A 404 -16.46 -24.37 6.23
CA THR A 404 -17.66 -24.19 5.41
C THR A 404 -18.43 -22.97 5.90
N VAL A 405 -18.81 -22.09 4.98
CA VAL A 405 -19.66 -20.94 5.22
C VAL A 405 -20.98 -21.09 4.46
N GLN A 406 -22.08 -20.81 5.14
CA GLN A 406 -23.39 -20.67 4.54
C GLN A 406 -23.78 -19.20 4.55
N ILE A 407 -24.13 -18.67 3.39
CA ILE A 407 -24.50 -17.26 3.22
C ILE A 407 -25.93 -17.19 2.75
N CYS A 408 -26.75 -16.39 3.43
CA CYS A 408 -28.09 -16.09 3.02
C CYS A 408 -28.34 -14.58 3.04
N ARG A 409 -28.94 -14.09 1.96
CA ARG A 409 -29.49 -12.74 1.87
C ARG A 409 -30.94 -12.77 2.34
N TYR A 410 -31.32 -11.90 3.26
CA TYR A 410 -32.72 -11.73 3.68
C TYR A 410 -33.32 -10.43 3.18
N GLU A 411 -34.62 -10.22 3.37
CA GLU A 411 -35.32 -9.03 2.88
C GLU A 411 -35.64 -8.06 4.02
N ARG A 412 -36.00 -8.59 5.18
CA ARG A 412 -36.41 -7.87 6.39
C ARG A 412 -35.59 -8.28 7.60
N LEU A 413 -35.49 -9.57 7.90
CA LEU A 413 -34.87 -10.07 9.14
C LEU A 413 -34.04 -11.34 8.90
N PRO A 414 -32.95 -11.56 9.66
CA PRO A 414 -32.12 -12.76 9.53
C PRO A 414 -32.87 -14.08 9.65
N LYS A 415 -33.96 -14.11 10.44
CA LYS A 415 -34.82 -15.30 10.63
C LYS A 415 -35.50 -15.81 9.36
N GLU A 416 -35.51 -15.03 8.28
CA GLU A 416 -36.02 -15.47 6.98
C GLU A 416 -35.07 -16.45 6.28
N CYS A 417 -33.80 -16.49 6.71
CA CYS A 417 -32.82 -17.48 6.29
C CYS A 417 -33.03 -18.76 7.10
N VAL A 418 -33.91 -19.63 6.62
CA VAL A 418 -34.14 -20.96 7.17
C VAL A 418 -33.22 -21.95 6.48
N ASP A 419 -32.64 -22.87 7.26
CA ASP A 419 -31.94 -24.00 6.66
C ASP A 419 -32.96 -24.81 5.84
N ALA A 420 -32.60 -25.09 4.59
CA ALA A 420 -33.29 -26.13 3.84
C ALA A 420 -32.82 -27.46 4.47
N SER A 421 -33.53 -27.88 5.52
CA SER A 421 -33.34 -29.17 6.20
C SER A 421 -33.33 -30.33 5.23
#